data_AF-A0A485LQN2-F1
#
_entry.id   AF-A0A485LQN2-F1
#
_cell.length_a   1.000
_cell.length_b   1.000
_cell.length_c   1.000
_cell.angle_alpha   90.00
_cell.angle_beta   90.00
_cell.angle_gamma   90.00
#
_symmetry.space_group_name_H-M   'P 1'
#
loop_
_entity.id
_entity.type
_entity.pdbx_description
1 polymer ?
#
loop_
_entity_poly.entity_id
_entity_poly.type
_entity_poly.pdbx_seq_one_letter_code
_entity_poly.pdbx_strand_id
1 'polypeptide(L)'
;MLPQYFKHCKFTSFVRQLNFYGFQKFKREALLVAHETNEKALTFSHPFFQQHNPRLLGKIKRKTNYTELNETTSDTYSSGDEVENLRNEVSGLKTTLAQLGNQISQLTLMISDMTSAPNKETVDVLQYFEDPCLMSLTTLDMDFLESIVPLCIQNSDGDIAAMW
;
A
#
# COMPACT_ATOMS: atom_id res chain seq x y z
N MET A 1 -23.28 22.82 19.50
CA MET A 1 -23.78 21.87 18.47
C MET A 1 -23.65 20.41 18.90
N LEU A 2 -22.47 19.78 18.97
CA LEU A 2 -22.39 18.32 19.23
C LEU A 2 -23.11 17.84 20.50
N PRO A 3 -22.92 18.46 21.68
CA PRO A 3 -23.60 18.01 22.90
C PRO A 3 -25.13 18.18 22.88
N GLN A 4 -25.67 18.96 21.93
CA GLN A 4 -27.11 19.18 21.78
C GLN A 4 -27.80 18.03 21.06
N TYR A 5 -27.10 17.36 20.14
CA TYR A 5 -27.67 16.31 19.28
C TYR A 5 -27.07 14.92 19.56
N PHE A 6 -25.92 14.85 20.23
CA PHE A 6 -25.19 13.62 20.50
C PHE A 6 -24.81 13.53 21.99
N LYS A 7 -24.74 12.30 22.50
CA LYS A 7 -24.26 12.01 23.87
C LYS A 7 -22.75 12.23 24.05
N HIS A 8 -22.04 12.63 22.99
CA HIS A 8 -20.60 12.84 22.99
C HIS A 8 -20.28 14.25 22.47
N CYS A 9 -19.22 14.86 23.00
CA CYS A 9 -18.75 16.20 22.60
C CYS A 9 -17.56 16.16 21.65
N LYS A 10 -17.02 14.97 21.33
CA LYS A 10 -15.79 14.81 20.54
C LYS A 10 -16.10 14.79 19.04
N PHE A 11 -15.45 15.67 18.29
CA PHE A 11 -15.59 15.73 16.83
C PHE A 11 -15.12 14.43 16.14
N THR A 12 -14.09 13.78 16.68
CA THR A 12 -13.59 12.49 16.17
C THR A 12 -14.65 11.40 16.23
N SER A 13 -15.47 11.36 17.27
CA SER A 13 -16.61 10.43 17.37
C SER A 13 -17.65 10.71 16.28
N PHE A 14 -17.94 11.99 16.00
CA PHE A 14 -18.84 12.37 14.91
C PHE A 14 -18.31 11.93 13.54
N VAL A 15 -17.02 12.19 13.25
CA VAL A 15 -16.38 11.73 12.01
C VAL A 15 -16.40 10.21 11.88
N ARG A 16 -16.17 9.48 12.98
CA ARG A 16 -16.27 8.01 12.97
C ARG A 16 -17.69 7.54 12.62
N GLN A 17 -18.71 8.19 13.16
CA GLN A 17 -20.10 7.88 12.80
C GLN A 17 -20.34 8.14 11.30
N LEU A 18 -19.88 9.27 10.76
CA LEU A 18 -19.96 9.54 9.32
C LEU A 18 -19.32 8.41 8.48
N ASN A 19 -18.11 7.99 8.85
CA ASN A 19 -17.39 6.92 8.15
C ASN A 19 -18.15 5.58 8.19
N PHE A 20 -18.76 5.23 9.33
CA PHE A 20 -19.57 4.01 9.47
C PHE A 20 -20.80 4.00 8.56
N TYR A 21 -21.32 5.16 8.17
CA TYR A 21 -22.45 5.29 7.25
C TYR A 21 -22.01 5.63 5.82
N GLY A 22 -20.72 5.51 5.50
CA GLY A 22 -20.20 5.67 4.14
C GLY A 22 -20.09 7.12 3.66
N PHE A 23 -20.16 8.10 4.55
CA PHE A 23 -19.89 9.49 4.17
C PHE A 23 -18.40 9.64 3.84
N GLN A 24 -18.11 10.32 2.74
CA GLN A 24 -16.75 10.57 2.28
C GLN A 24 -16.39 12.05 2.46
N LYS A 25 -15.12 12.31 2.79
CA LYS A 25 -14.60 13.68 2.86
C LYS A 25 -14.52 14.25 1.44
N PHE A 26 -15.30 15.29 1.17
CA PHE A 26 -15.25 16.00 -0.08
C PHE A 26 -13.99 16.86 -0.13
N LYS A 27 -13.12 16.61 -1.11
CA LYS A 27 -11.99 17.48 -1.44
C LYS A 27 -12.43 18.34 -2.63
N ARG A 28 -12.54 19.64 -2.43
CA ARG A 28 -12.72 20.56 -3.56
C ARG A 28 -11.40 20.57 -4.33
N GLU A 29 -11.42 20.17 -5.60
CA GLU A 29 -10.28 20.42 -6.47
C GLU A 29 -10.05 21.92 -6.52
N ALA A 30 -8.82 22.35 -6.22
CA ALA A 30 -8.44 23.76 -6.15
C ALA A 30 -8.38 24.35 -7.57
N LEU A 31 -9.53 24.46 -8.21
CA LEU A 31 -9.67 25.07 -9.52
C LEU A 31 -9.73 26.58 -9.32
N LEU A 32 -8.54 27.21 -9.25
CA LEU A 32 -8.15 28.61 -9.54
C LEU A 32 -9.13 29.78 -9.24
N VAL A 33 -10.17 29.58 -8.45
CA VAL A 33 -11.13 30.61 -8.02
C VAL A 33 -11.08 30.62 -6.49
N ALA A 34 -9.92 30.98 -5.98
CA ALA A 34 -9.70 31.25 -4.57
C ALA A 34 -10.28 32.63 -4.24
N HIS A 35 -11.60 32.75 -4.24
CA HIS A 35 -12.26 33.80 -3.47
C HIS A 35 -12.92 33.12 -2.24
N GLU A 36 -12.29 33.36 -1.09
CA GLU A 36 -12.92 33.41 0.24
C GLU A 36 -13.56 32.13 0.82
N THR A 37 -13.30 30.94 0.29
CA THR A 37 -13.78 29.73 0.99
C THR A 37 -12.78 29.28 2.05
N ASN A 38 -13.19 29.46 3.31
CA ASN A 38 -12.52 29.06 4.54
C ASN A 38 -11.84 27.67 4.40
N GLU A 39 -10.52 27.66 4.20
CA GLU A 39 -9.70 26.46 3.92
C GLU A 39 -9.78 25.39 5.03
N LYS A 40 -10.36 25.73 6.19
CA LYS A 40 -10.50 24.84 7.35
C LYS A 40 -11.85 24.12 7.41
N ALA A 41 -12.77 24.38 6.49
CA ALA A 41 -14.08 23.73 6.49
C ALA A 41 -13.99 22.27 6.00
N LEU A 42 -14.34 21.32 6.87
CA LEU A 42 -14.46 19.91 6.51
C LEU A 42 -15.85 19.65 5.93
N THR A 43 -15.89 19.25 4.66
CA THR A 43 -17.14 18.89 3.98
C THR A 43 -17.21 17.37 3.83
N PHE A 44 -18.37 16.80 4.14
CA PHE A 44 -18.66 15.38 3.98
C PHE A 44 -19.88 15.21 3.06
N SER A 45 -19.86 14.21 2.20
CA SER A 45 -20.93 13.92 1.24
C SER A 45 -21.30 12.45 1.23
N HIS A 46 -22.57 12.17 0.93
CA HIS A 46 -23.10 10.84 0.67
C HIS A 46 -24.22 10.96 -0.39
N PRO A 47 -24.24 10.13 -1.46
CA PRO A 47 -25.20 10.27 -2.56
C PRO A 47 -26.68 10.28 -2.15
N PHE A 48 -27.03 9.47 -1.14
CA PHE A 48 -28.38 9.39 -0.58
C PHE A 48 -28.66 10.39 0.57
N PHE A 49 -27.70 11.25 0.93
CA PHE A 49 -27.92 12.33 1.89
C PHE A 49 -28.16 13.64 1.13
N GLN A 50 -29.42 13.93 0.82
CA GLN A 50 -29.81 15.08 0.00
C GLN A 50 -30.76 16.00 0.76
N GLN A 51 -30.55 17.32 0.60
CA GLN A 51 -31.45 18.32 1.14
C GLN A 51 -32.86 18.13 0.53
N HIS A 52 -33.89 18.24 1.37
CA HIS A 52 -35.32 18.09 1.00
C HIS A 52 -35.78 16.67 0.60
N ASN A 53 -34.90 15.66 0.61
CA ASN A 53 -35.25 14.28 0.25
C ASN A 53 -34.99 13.29 1.40
N PRO A 54 -35.74 13.37 2.52
CA PRO A 54 -35.51 12.52 3.70
C PRO A 54 -35.76 11.02 3.44
N ARG A 55 -36.56 10.68 2.42
CA ARG A 55 -36.84 9.27 2.04
C ARG A 55 -35.57 8.50 1.66
N LEU A 56 -34.55 9.18 1.13
CA LEU A 56 -33.29 8.55 0.74
C LEU A 56 -32.43 8.16 1.95
N LEU A 57 -32.66 8.75 3.13
CA LEU A 57 -31.90 8.40 4.35
C LEU A 57 -32.06 6.93 4.75
N GLY A 58 -33.20 6.31 4.43
CA GLY A 58 -33.43 4.88 4.69
C GLY A 58 -32.45 3.95 3.96
N LYS A 59 -31.86 4.41 2.84
CA LYS A 59 -30.84 3.69 2.07
C LYS A 59 -29.44 3.80 2.68
N ILE A 60 -29.20 4.75 3.59
CA ILE A 60 -27.91 4.90 4.26
C ILE A 60 -27.84 3.86 5.38
N LYS A 61 -27.08 2.79 5.17
CA LYS A 61 -26.90 1.70 6.13
C LYS A 61 -25.52 1.76 6.75
N ARG A 62 -25.43 1.29 7.99
CA ARG A 62 -24.15 1.17 8.69
C ARG A 62 -23.34 0.05 8.06
N LYS A 63 -22.09 0.31 7.71
CA LYS A 63 -21.10 -0.71 7.37
C LYS A 63 -20.82 -1.55 8.63
N THR A 64 -21.31 -2.79 8.67
CA THR A 64 -21.02 -3.76 9.72
C THR A 64 -20.05 -4.81 9.17
N ASN A 65 -18.99 -5.12 9.92
CA ASN A 65 -18.06 -6.22 9.57
C ASN A 65 -18.67 -7.62 9.81
N TYR A 66 -19.96 -7.69 10.13
CA TYR A 66 -20.71 -8.94 10.26
C TYR A 66 -21.28 -9.28 8.89
N THR A 67 -20.45 -9.88 8.05
CA THR A 67 -20.89 -10.61 6.87
C THR A 67 -21.81 -11.77 7.29
N GLU A 68 -22.81 -12.01 6.45
CA GLU A 68 -23.71 -13.17 6.41
C GLU A 68 -24.84 -13.19 7.45
N LEU A 69 -26.06 -12.88 7.00
CA LEU A 69 -27.30 -13.62 7.35
C LEU A 69 -28.60 -12.95 6.86
N ASN A 70 -28.60 -11.99 5.92
CA ASN A 70 -29.87 -11.60 5.28
C ASN A 70 -29.69 -11.20 3.81
N GLU A 71 -29.99 -12.17 2.94
CA GLU A 71 -30.43 -11.95 1.57
C GLU A 71 -31.70 -11.10 1.57
N THR A 72 -31.59 -9.82 1.23
CA THR A 72 -32.50 -9.04 0.34
C THR A 72 -32.25 -7.55 0.58
N THR A 73 -31.28 -6.98 -0.11
CA THR A 73 -31.39 -5.72 -0.87
C THR A 73 -30.02 -5.44 -1.45
N SER A 74 -29.98 -5.42 -2.78
CA SER A 74 -28.84 -4.98 -3.57
C SER A 74 -28.35 -3.60 -3.10
N ASP A 75 -27.03 -3.42 -3.21
CA ASP A 75 -26.34 -2.18 -3.61
C ASP A 75 -25.04 -2.01 -2.80
N THR A 76 -24.11 -2.91 -3.09
CA THR A 76 -22.70 -2.87 -2.68
C THR A 76 -21.99 -1.75 -3.46
N TYR A 77 -22.20 -0.49 -3.05
CA TYR A 77 -21.37 0.62 -3.54
C TYR A 77 -20.37 0.97 -2.45
N SER A 78 -19.08 1.05 -2.80
CA SER A 78 -17.92 1.48 -1.98
C SER A 78 -16.95 0.39 -1.52
N SER A 79 -17.37 -0.75 -0.96
CA SER A 79 -16.37 -1.74 -0.50
C SER A 79 -15.88 -2.67 -1.62
N GLY A 80 -16.75 -2.96 -2.60
CA GLY A 80 -16.36 -3.76 -3.77
C GLY A 80 -15.40 -3.01 -4.68
N ASP A 81 -15.64 -1.71 -4.90
CA ASP A 81 -14.83 -0.87 -5.78
C ASP A 81 -13.40 -0.68 -5.26
N GLU A 82 -13.23 -0.44 -3.95
CA GLU A 82 -11.88 -0.32 -3.36
C GLU A 82 -11.10 -1.64 -3.44
N VAL A 83 -11.77 -2.76 -3.17
CA VAL A 83 -11.16 -4.10 -3.28
C VAL A 83 -10.81 -4.41 -4.73
N GLU A 84 -11.66 -4.08 -5.69
CA GLU A 84 -11.39 -4.31 -7.11
C GLU A 84 -10.27 -3.41 -7.63
N ASN A 85 -10.24 -2.14 -7.20
CA ASN A 85 -9.17 -1.22 -7.57
C ASN A 85 -7.81 -1.69 -7.02
N LEU A 86 -7.79 -2.17 -5.76
CA LEU A 86 -6.60 -2.79 -5.17
C LEU A 86 -6.19 -4.07 -5.90
N ARG A 87 -7.14 -4.91 -6.32
CA ARG A 87 -6.85 -6.12 -7.12
C ARG A 87 -6.24 -5.76 -8.46
N ASN A 88 -6.73 -4.71 -9.11
CA ASN A 88 -6.18 -4.20 -10.36
C ASN A 88 -4.75 -3.65 -10.18
N GLU A 89 -4.50 -2.89 -9.11
CA GLU A 89 -3.16 -2.39 -8.78
C GLU A 89 -2.17 -3.54 -8.49
N VAL A 90 -2.56 -4.51 -7.67
CA VAL A 90 -1.75 -5.71 -7.39
C VAL A 90 -1.49 -6.51 -8.66
N SER A 91 -2.47 -6.61 -9.57
CA SER A 91 -2.28 -7.26 -10.87
C SER A 91 -1.24 -6.51 -11.72
N GLY A 92 -1.32 -5.18 -11.78
CA GLY A 92 -0.35 -4.36 -12.51
C GLY A 92 1.07 -4.53 -11.96
N LEU A 93 1.24 -4.51 -10.64
CA LEU A 93 2.53 -4.73 -9.99
C LEU A 93 3.10 -6.14 -10.25
N LYS A 94 2.25 -7.17 -10.32
CA LYS A 94 2.70 -8.52 -10.70
C LYS A 94 3.23 -8.56 -12.14
N THR A 95 2.59 -7.86 -13.06
CA THR A 95 3.05 -7.77 -14.45
C THR A 95 4.40 -7.06 -14.56
N THR A 96 4.60 -5.95 -13.84
CA THR A 96 5.88 -5.23 -13.87
C THR A 96 7.02 -6.05 -13.26
N LEU A 97 6.78 -6.79 -12.16
CA LEU A 97 7.75 -7.72 -11.60
C LEU A 97 8.17 -8.81 -12.59
N ALA A 98 7.20 -9.39 -13.31
CA ALA A 98 7.48 -10.38 -14.34
C ALA A 98 8.32 -9.80 -15.49
N GLN A 99 8.03 -8.56 -15.91
CA GLN A 99 8.80 -7.86 -16.94
C GLN A 99 10.24 -7.58 -16.49
N LEU A 100 10.43 -7.09 -15.26
CA LEU A 100 11.76 -6.86 -14.70
C LEU A 100 12.56 -8.17 -14.60
N GLY A 101 11.92 -9.28 -14.18
CA GLY A 101 12.55 -10.59 -14.17
C GLY A 101 13.06 -11.02 -15.55
N ASN A 102 12.26 -10.83 -16.59
CA ASN A 102 12.67 -11.14 -17.97
C ASN A 102 13.83 -10.25 -18.45
N GLN A 103 13.84 -8.96 -18.09
CA GLN A 103 14.94 -8.05 -18.42
C GLN A 103 16.25 -8.48 -17.75
N ILE A 104 16.18 -8.85 -16.47
CA ILE A 104 17.35 -9.36 -15.73
C ILE A 104 17.90 -10.61 -16.43
N SER A 105 17.05 -11.59 -16.77
CA SER A 105 17.50 -12.79 -17.48
C SER A 105 18.15 -12.48 -18.84
N GLN A 106 17.61 -11.53 -19.61
CA GLN A 106 18.20 -11.12 -20.89
C GLN A 106 19.59 -10.50 -20.70
N LEU A 107 19.73 -9.60 -19.73
CA LEU A 107 21.02 -8.99 -19.41
C LEU A 107 22.03 -10.04 -18.93
N THR A 108 21.62 -10.98 -18.08
CA THR A 108 22.48 -12.09 -17.64
C THR A 108 22.98 -12.91 -18.82
N LEU A 109 22.12 -13.24 -19.79
CA LEU A 109 22.50 -14.01 -20.97
C LEU A 109 23.46 -13.22 -21.89
N MET A 110 23.20 -11.93 -22.12
CA MET A 110 24.10 -11.08 -22.90
C MET A 110 25.49 -10.94 -22.26
N ILE A 111 25.55 -10.81 -20.93
CA ILE A 111 26.82 -10.76 -20.19
C ILE A 111 27.54 -12.11 -20.31
N SER A 112 26.84 -13.24 -20.16
CA SER A 112 27.43 -14.56 -20.33
C SER A 112 28.03 -14.76 -21.72
N ASP A 113 27.33 -14.37 -22.79
CA ASP A 113 27.85 -14.44 -24.16
C ASP A 113 29.10 -13.58 -24.35
N MET A 114 29.09 -12.34 -23.85
CA MET A 114 30.24 -11.43 -23.92
C MET A 114 31.45 -11.93 -23.11
N THR A 115 31.22 -12.66 -22.01
CA THR A 115 32.28 -13.28 -21.20
C THR A 115 32.76 -14.64 -21.73
N SER A 116 32.03 -15.25 -22.68
CA SER A 116 32.35 -16.58 -23.25
C SER A 116 33.17 -16.54 -24.54
N ALA A 117 33.33 -15.37 -25.16
CA ALA A 117 34.21 -15.20 -26.31
C ALA A 117 35.67 -15.45 -25.90
N PRO A 118 36.36 -16.48 -26.43
CA PRO A 118 37.77 -16.67 -26.17
C PRO A 118 38.54 -15.63 -26.98
N ASN A 119 38.69 -14.42 -26.44
CA ASN A 119 39.63 -13.45 -27.00
C ASN A 119 41.04 -13.99 -26.82
N LYS A 120 41.59 -14.51 -27.92
CA LYS A 120 42.92 -15.13 -28.01
C LYS A 120 44.05 -14.10 -28.11
N GLU A 121 43.79 -12.82 -27.83
CA GLU A 121 44.79 -11.75 -27.85
C GLU A 121 44.56 -10.76 -26.70
N THR A 122 44.85 -11.17 -25.47
CA THR A 122 45.31 -10.27 -24.41
C THR A 122 46.25 -11.04 -23.49
N VAL A 123 47.37 -11.48 -24.07
CA VAL A 123 48.59 -11.65 -23.28
C VAL A 123 49.09 -10.22 -23.05
N ASP A 124 49.40 -9.88 -21.79
CA ASP A 124 50.20 -8.69 -21.39
C ASP A 124 49.49 -7.39 -20.90
N VAL A 125 48.41 -7.49 -20.10
CA VAL A 125 47.98 -6.35 -19.24
C VAL A 125 47.66 -6.75 -17.79
N LEU A 126 47.55 -8.05 -17.48
CA LEU A 126 47.42 -8.54 -16.08
C LEU A 126 48.77 -8.89 -15.44
N GLN A 127 49.84 -8.19 -15.80
CA GLN A 127 51.11 -8.22 -15.06
C GLN A 127 51.45 -6.86 -14.42
N TYR A 128 50.59 -5.87 -14.58
CA TYR A 128 50.71 -4.57 -13.95
C TYR A 128 49.42 -4.25 -13.21
N PHE A 129 49.21 -4.85 -12.05
CA PHE A 129 48.50 -4.28 -10.90
C PHE A 129 48.57 -5.30 -9.74
N GLU A 130 49.79 -5.69 -9.38
CA GLU A 130 50.08 -6.12 -8.01
C GLU A 130 50.46 -4.87 -7.20
N ASP A 131 49.47 -4.00 -6.97
CA ASP A 131 49.57 -2.97 -5.93
C ASP A 131 48.96 -3.53 -4.64
N PRO A 132 49.75 -3.84 -3.60
CA PRO A 132 49.27 -4.49 -2.37
C PRO A 132 48.27 -3.64 -1.55
N CYS A 133 48.07 -2.36 -1.90
CA CYS A 133 47.21 -1.46 -1.15
C CYS A 133 45.73 -1.53 -1.53
N LEU A 134 45.36 -2.05 -2.70
CA LEU A 134 43.97 -2.02 -3.18
C LEU A 134 43.12 -3.24 -2.73
N MET A 135 43.70 -4.23 -2.05
CA MET A 135 42.97 -5.33 -1.40
C MET A 135 42.46 -4.99 0.01
N SER A 136 42.70 -3.76 0.50
CA SER A 136 42.25 -3.31 1.83
C SER A 136 40.81 -2.77 1.85
N LEU A 137 40.22 -2.47 0.69
CA LEU A 137 38.92 -1.80 0.60
C LEU A 137 37.73 -2.72 0.32
N THR A 138 37.93 -4.02 0.11
CA THR A 138 36.83 -4.97 -0.13
C THR A 138 36.48 -5.85 1.08
N THR A 139 37.20 -5.72 2.20
CA THR A 139 37.02 -6.56 3.39
C THR A 139 36.36 -5.86 4.58
N LEU A 140 35.93 -4.61 4.45
CA LEU A 140 35.35 -3.84 5.56
C LEU A 140 33.83 -3.62 5.51
N ASP A 141 33.10 -4.31 4.62
CA ASP A 141 31.64 -4.14 4.57
C ASP A 141 30.85 -5.43 4.27
N MET A 142 31.44 -6.60 4.58
CA MET A 142 30.70 -7.88 4.57
C MET A 142 30.23 -8.32 5.96
N ASP A 143 30.67 -7.64 7.04
CA ASP A 143 30.19 -7.90 8.40
C ASP A 143 28.87 -7.18 8.73
N PHE A 144 28.44 -6.23 7.88
CA PHE A 144 27.17 -5.51 8.07
C PHE A 144 25.96 -6.26 7.49
N LEU A 145 26.16 -7.15 6.50
CA LEU A 145 25.05 -7.87 5.86
C LEU A 145 24.59 -9.14 6.59
N GLU A 146 25.35 -9.68 7.54
CA GLU A 146 24.81 -10.69 8.48
C GLU A 146 23.93 -10.07 9.59
N SER A 147 24.00 -8.75 9.79
CA SER A 147 23.19 -8.01 10.78
C SER A 147 21.75 -7.71 10.30
N ILE A 148 21.46 -7.86 9.00
CA ILE A 148 20.13 -7.58 8.42
C ILE A 148 19.29 -8.85 8.24
N VAL A 149 19.77 -10.02 8.67
CA VAL A 149 18.95 -11.23 8.74
C VAL A 149 18.11 -11.17 10.03
N PRO A 150 16.77 -11.07 9.97
CA PRO A 150 15.96 -11.25 11.16
C PRO A 150 16.10 -12.71 11.61
N LEU A 151 16.61 -12.86 12.83
CA LEU A 151 16.61 -14.10 13.58
C LEU A 151 15.23 -14.77 13.56
N CYS A 152 15.26 -16.06 13.25
CA CYS A 152 14.40 -17.10 13.82
C CYS A 152 12.87 -16.90 13.74
N ILE A 153 12.24 -17.58 12.76
CA ILE A 153 11.07 -18.40 13.10
C ILE A 153 11.55 -19.85 13.12
N GLN A 154 11.96 -20.29 14.30
CA GLN A 154 12.08 -21.70 14.61
C GLN A 154 10.68 -22.29 14.65
N ASN A 155 10.48 -23.38 13.92
CA ASN A 155 9.39 -24.31 14.20
C ASN A 155 9.61 -24.90 15.60
N SER A 156 8.59 -24.84 16.46
CA SER A 156 8.30 -25.91 17.42
C SER A 156 6.88 -25.75 17.97
N ASP A 157 6.13 -26.85 17.90
CA ASP A 157 4.95 -27.14 18.68
C ASP A 157 5.11 -26.75 20.16
N GLY A 158 4.05 -26.23 20.78
CA GLY A 158 4.06 -25.87 22.20
C GLY A 158 2.87 -25.04 22.62
N ASP A 159 1.75 -25.72 22.82
CA ASP A 159 0.64 -25.41 23.73
C ASP A 159 0.96 -24.38 24.84
N ILE A 160 0.32 -23.20 24.82
CA ILE A 160 0.05 -22.43 26.04
C ILE A 160 -1.35 -21.82 25.94
N ALA A 161 -2.27 -22.50 26.60
CA ALA A 161 -3.53 -22.02 27.10
C ALA A 161 -3.42 -20.69 27.88
N ALA A 162 -4.51 -19.92 27.84
CA ALA A 162 -4.97 -18.99 28.86
C ALA A 162 -4.05 -17.83 29.30
N MET A 163 -4.52 -16.60 29.11
CA MET A 163 -4.81 -15.68 30.23
C MET A 163 -5.49 -14.40 29.71
N TRP A 164 -6.74 -14.23 30.16
CA TRP A 164 -7.56 -13.03 30.37
C TRP A 164 -7.22 -11.72 29.64
#